data_AF-A0A3P7IQT5-F1
#
_entry.id   AF-A0A3P7IQT5-F1
#
_cell.length_a   1.000
_cell.length_b   1.000
_cell.length_c   1.000
_cell.angle_alpha   90.00
_cell.angle_beta   90.00
_cell.angle_gamma   90.00
#
_symmetry.space_group_name_H-M   'P 1'
#
loop_
_entity.id
_entity.type
_entity.pdbx_description
1 polymer ?
#
loop_
_entity_poly.entity_id
_entity_poly.type
_entity_poly.pdbx_seq_one_letter_code
_entity_poly.pdbx_strand_id
1 'polypeptide(L)'
;MDLSTICGKLDSGRYKNPWEFCDDMWLMFDNAWMYNRKNSKVYKYCTKLSEMFVAEMDQVMQQMGYCCSRKLSFTPLALFCYGASMCTIARDQPYWVYEQTSSQYGVTVSERYTYCLKCFDALPPEGISLSENPNDQSNMAPKDKFVQMKNNVIDYEPFEVFPEGFICDTCRKEKSYPKPENRFMAKRLPHNKLSQFLEDRVNTFLKSALPNNPNQYEVIIRTLCVQDKEVEVKPLMKTKYGPQGFPDKFPYRTKAVFAFEIIDGVEVCFFGLHVQEYGSNCKEPNARRVYIAYLDSVHFFQPRELRTEVYHEILLGYLDYVKRLGYTMAHIWACPPSEGDDYIFHCHPPEQKIPKPKRLQDWYKKMLEKGVAEKTVVEFKDIYKQARDDNLTTPMSLPYFEGDFWPNVIEDCISI
;
A
#
# COMPACT_ATOMS: atom_id res chain seq x y z
N MET A 1 15.22 -2.07 -35.60
CA MET A 1 16.52 -2.30 -34.92
C MET A 1 16.75 -3.80 -34.84
N ASP A 2 17.96 -4.27 -35.12
CA ASP A 2 18.33 -5.69 -35.14
C ASP A 2 19.81 -5.87 -34.80
N LEU A 3 20.23 -7.09 -34.45
CA LEU A 3 21.59 -7.38 -34.01
C LEU A 3 22.67 -7.01 -35.03
N SER A 4 22.42 -7.12 -36.34
CA SER A 4 23.42 -6.75 -37.36
C SER A 4 23.65 -5.25 -37.38
N THR A 5 22.56 -4.47 -37.31
CA THR A 5 22.64 -3.01 -37.18
C THR A 5 23.36 -2.58 -35.90
N ILE A 6 23.05 -3.24 -34.77
CA ILE A 6 23.67 -2.95 -33.47
C ILE A 6 25.17 -3.27 -33.50
N CYS A 7 25.55 -4.43 -34.05
CA CYS A 7 26.94 -4.84 -34.23
C CYS A 7 27.71 -3.83 -35.09
N GLY A 8 27.16 -3.45 -36.25
CA GLY A 8 27.79 -2.45 -37.13
C GLY A 8 27.99 -1.09 -36.46
N LYS A 9 27.04 -0.64 -35.63
CA LYS A 9 27.20 0.60 -34.84
C LYS A 9 28.29 0.47 -33.77
N LEU A 10 28.38 -0.69 -33.12
CA LEU A 10 29.39 -0.96 -32.08
C LEU A 10 30.80 -1.01 -32.69
N ASP A 11 30.98 -1.78 -33.76
CA ASP A 11 32.27 -1.97 -34.44
C ASP A 11 32.79 -0.67 -35.06
N SER A 12 31.89 0.20 -35.52
CA SER A 12 32.23 1.52 -36.06
C SER A 12 32.36 2.63 -35.00
N GLY A 13 32.24 2.30 -33.71
CA GLY A 13 32.41 3.25 -32.61
C GLY A 13 31.35 4.37 -32.60
N ARG A 14 30.13 4.11 -33.10
CA ARG A 14 29.08 5.14 -33.22
C ARG A 14 28.37 5.46 -31.91
N TYR A 15 28.47 4.59 -30.90
CA TYR A 15 27.88 4.83 -29.58
C TYR A 15 28.78 5.76 -28.76
N LYS A 16 28.21 6.84 -28.24
CA LYS A 16 28.95 7.82 -27.41
C LYS A 16 29.13 7.35 -25.97
N ASN A 17 28.22 6.50 -25.51
CA ASN A 17 28.19 5.94 -24.17
C ASN A 17 27.51 4.56 -24.22
N PRO A 18 27.70 3.70 -23.21
CA PRO A 18 27.14 2.35 -23.23
C PRO A 18 25.60 2.32 -23.13
N TRP A 19 24.94 3.40 -22.66
CA TRP A 19 23.47 3.46 -22.62
C TRP A 19 22.85 3.54 -24.02
N GLU A 20 23.48 4.24 -24.97
CA GLU A 20 22.98 4.26 -26.35
C GLU A 20 22.98 2.87 -26.99
N PHE A 21 23.92 2.00 -26.61
CA PHE A 21 23.92 0.59 -27.00
C PHE A 21 22.79 -0.18 -26.32
N CYS A 22 22.60 0.02 -25.00
CA CYS A 22 21.49 -0.57 -24.27
C CYS A 22 20.13 -0.16 -24.86
N ASP A 23 19.96 1.10 -25.26
CA ASP A 23 18.73 1.64 -25.83
C ASP A 23 18.37 0.95 -27.15
N ASP A 24 19.35 0.70 -28.03
CA ASP A 24 19.11 -0.03 -29.27
C ASP A 24 18.79 -1.51 -29.03
N MET A 25 19.42 -2.14 -28.04
CA MET A 25 19.08 -3.52 -27.61
C MET A 25 17.65 -3.59 -27.09
N TRP A 26 17.24 -2.66 -26.22
CA TRP A 26 15.87 -2.57 -25.72
C TRP A 26 14.86 -2.26 -26.83
N LEU A 27 15.19 -1.36 -27.76
CA LEU A 27 14.35 -1.06 -28.92
C LEU A 27 14.14 -2.31 -29.79
N MET A 28 15.16 -3.16 -29.96
CA MET A 28 15.00 -4.44 -30.65
C MET A 28 14.03 -5.36 -29.90
N PHE A 29 14.15 -5.47 -28.57
CA PHE A 29 13.27 -6.31 -27.76
C PHE A 29 11.81 -5.80 -27.77
N ASP A 30 11.62 -4.50 -27.58
CA ASP A 30 10.30 -3.86 -27.56
C ASP A 30 9.57 -4.04 -28.90
N ASN A 31 10.28 -3.87 -30.02
CA ASN A 31 9.73 -4.16 -31.34
C ASN A 31 9.30 -5.63 -31.46
N ALA A 32 10.14 -6.57 -31.01
CA ALA A 32 9.80 -7.99 -31.07
C ALA A 32 8.58 -8.33 -30.22
N TRP A 33 8.44 -7.76 -29.01
CA TRP A 33 7.25 -7.97 -28.17
C TRP A 33 6.00 -7.27 -28.71
N MET A 34 6.14 -6.10 -29.33
CA MET A 34 5.03 -5.33 -29.88
C MET A 34 4.38 -6.01 -31.08
N TYR A 35 5.20 -6.54 -32.01
CA TYR A 35 4.70 -7.13 -33.26
C TYR A 35 4.33 -8.62 -33.14
N ASN A 36 4.63 -9.29 -32.02
CA ASN A 36 4.41 -10.72 -31.85
C ASN A 36 3.50 -11.04 -30.67
N ARG A 37 2.62 -12.04 -30.82
CA ARG A 37 1.75 -12.50 -29.71
C ARG A 37 2.58 -13.17 -28.60
N LYS A 38 2.17 -13.02 -27.34
CA LYS A 38 2.83 -13.59 -26.14
C LYS A 38 3.12 -15.10 -26.25
N ASN A 39 2.28 -15.86 -26.94
CA ASN A 39 2.45 -17.30 -27.11
C ASN A 39 3.33 -17.71 -28.29
N SER A 40 3.76 -16.76 -29.14
CA SER A 40 4.61 -17.02 -30.29
C SER A 40 6.04 -17.42 -29.88
N LYS A 41 6.74 -18.13 -30.77
CA LYS A 41 8.15 -18.49 -30.55
C LYS A 41 9.04 -17.26 -30.46
N VAL A 42 8.84 -16.28 -31.35
CA VAL A 42 9.63 -15.04 -31.40
C VAL A 42 9.52 -14.27 -30.08
N TYR A 43 8.31 -14.13 -29.54
CA TYR A 43 8.11 -13.46 -28.24
C TYR A 43 8.89 -14.17 -27.13
N LYS A 44 8.79 -15.51 -27.03
CA LYS A 44 9.50 -16.30 -26.02
C LYS A 44 11.02 -16.24 -26.17
N TYR A 45 11.53 -16.28 -27.41
CA TYR A 45 12.96 -16.14 -27.69
C TYR A 45 13.47 -14.75 -27.33
N CYS A 46 12.72 -13.70 -27.65
CA CYS A 46 13.03 -12.34 -27.25
C CYS A 46 13.12 -12.19 -25.72
N THR A 47 12.14 -12.74 -24.98
CA THR A 47 12.17 -12.74 -23.51
C THR A 47 13.41 -13.44 -22.95
N LYS A 48 13.78 -14.60 -23.51
CA LYS A 48 15.00 -15.30 -23.06
C LYS A 48 16.26 -14.51 -23.37
N LEU A 49 16.34 -13.89 -24.54
CA LEU A 49 17.48 -13.08 -24.96
C LEU A 49 17.61 -11.82 -24.09
N SER A 50 16.52 -11.15 -23.73
CA SER A 50 16.56 -9.98 -22.86
C SER A 50 17.01 -10.33 -21.43
N GLU A 51 16.60 -11.49 -20.90
CA GLU A 51 17.08 -11.97 -19.60
C GLU A 51 18.60 -12.20 -19.60
N MET A 52 19.12 -12.84 -20.66
CA MET A 52 20.56 -13.05 -20.82
C MET A 52 21.30 -11.73 -20.98
N PHE A 53 20.75 -10.82 -21.79
CA PHE A 53 21.33 -9.48 -21.99
C PHE A 53 21.50 -8.74 -20.67
N VAL A 54 20.47 -8.70 -19.82
CA VAL A 54 20.56 -8.03 -18.52
C VAL A 54 21.61 -8.66 -17.61
N ALA A 55 21.67 -10.00 -17.55
CA ALA A 55 22.61 -10.71 -16.69
C ALA A 55 24.08 -10.43 -17.05
N GLU A 56 24.39 -10.35 -18.34
CA GLU A 56 25.74 -10.05 -18.84
C GLU A 56 26.04 -8.55 -18.79
N MET A 57 25.09 -7.72 -19.24
CA MET A 57 25.29 -6.29 -19.38
C MET A 57 25.39 -5.59 -18.01
N ASP A 58 24.73 -6.10 -16.96
CA ASP A 58 24.89 -5.59 -15.60
C ASP A 58 26.37 -5.62 -15.17
N GLN A 59 27.09 -6.70 -15.48
CA GLN A 59 28.52 -6.81 -15.14
C GLN A 59 29.38 -5.82 -15.94
N VAL A 60 29.11 -5.70 -17.25
CA VAL A 60 29.83 -4.77 -18.13
C VAL A 60 29.62 -3.31 -17.68
N MET A 61 28.37 -2.94 -17.39
CA MET A 61 28.02 -1.60 -16.93
C MET A 61 28.70 -1.28 -15.59
N GLN A 62 28.74 -2.23 -14.67
CA GLN A 62 29.45 -2.08 -13.38
C GLN A 62 30.94 -1.88 -13.56
N GLN A 63 31.59 -2.62 -14.46
CA GLN A 63 33.01 -2.42 -14.80
C GLN A 63 33.28 -1.04 -15.40
N MET A 64 32.31 -0.47 -16.13
CA MET A 64 32.35 0.89 -16.67
C MET A 64 31.95 1.97 -15.65
N GLY A 65 31.70 1.60 -14.38
CA GLY A 65 31.40 2.55 -13.29
C GLY A 65 29.92 2.93 -13.15
N TYR A 66 29.01 2.26 -13.84
CA TYR A 66 27.55 2.42 -13.67
C TYR A 66 27.00 1.47 -12.60
N CYS A 67 25.79 1.72 -12.11
CA CYS A 67 25.16 0.87 -11.09
C CYS A 67 24.65 -0.47 -11.67
N CYS A 68 24.00 -0.43 -12.83
CA CYS A 68 23.46 -1.58 -13.55
C CYS A 68 23.16 -1.21 -15.02
N SER A 69 22.68 -2.17 -15.80
CA SER A 69 22.23 -2.02 -17.19
C SER A 69 20.70 -1.90 -17.33
N ARG A 70 19.99 -1.94 -16.21
CA ARG A 70 18.53 -2.10 -16.18
C ARG A 70 17.85 -0.75 -16.42
N LYS A 71 16.86 -0.78 -17.30
CA LYS A 71 15.91 0.31 -17.46
C LYS A 71 14.86 0.20 -16.36
N LEU A 72 15.15 0.82 -15.22
CA LEU A 72 14.20 0.88 -14.11
C LEU A 72 13.12 1.91 -14.43
N SER A 73 11.89 1.52 -14.16
CA SER A 73 10.73 2.38 -14.32
C SER A 73 9.70 2.07 -13.26
N PHE A 74 8.90 3.06 -12.90
CA PHE A 74 7.79 2.82 -12.00
C PHE A 74 6.77 1.88 -12.65
N THR A 75 6.16 1.03 -11.83
CA THR A 75 5.04 0.19 -12.28
C THR A 75 3.87 1.11 -12.61
N PRO A 76 3.26 1.02 -13.81
CA PRO A 76 2.06 1.78 -14.14
C PRO A 76 0.96 1.50 -13.12
N LEU A 77 0.40 2.57 -12.53
CA LEU A 77 -0.64 2.49 -11.52
C LEU A 77 -1.92 1.87 -12.10
N ALA A 78 -2.65 1.09 -11.30
CA ALA A 78 -4.01 0.73 -11.65
C ALA A 78 -4.86 2.01 -11.73
N LEU A 79 -5.61 2.17 -12.82
CA LEU A 79 -6.47 3.35 -12.99
C LEU A 79 -7.83 3.09 -12.35
N PHE A 80 -8.40 4.12 -11.73
CA PHE A 80 -9.78 4.08 -11.26
C PHE A 80 -10.76 3.95 -12.44
N CYS A 81 -11.85 3.20 -12.27
CA CYS A 81 -12.92 3.10 -13.25
C CYS A 81 -14.19 3.77 -12.74
N TYR A 82 -14.71 4.75 -13.49
CA TYR A 82 -15.92 5.50 -13.14
C TYR A 82 -17.23 4.70 -13.30
N GLY A 83 -17.19 3.48 -13.83
CA GLY A 83 -18.40 2.73 -14.17
C GLY A 83 -19.00 1.91 -13.04
N ALA A 84 -18.22 1.58 -12.00
CA ALA A 84 -18.71 0.83 -10.85
C ALA A 84 -17.85 1.12 -9.62
N SER A 85 -18.46 1.07 -8.43
CA SER A 85 -17.75 1.20 -7.17
C SER A 85 -16.65 0.15 -7.04
N MET A 86 -15.45 0.56 -6.63
CA MET A 86 -14.28 -0.32 -6.47
C MET A 86 -13.82 -1.03 -7.76
N CYS A 87 -14.20 -0.54 -8.93
CA CYS A 87 -13.69 -1.06 -10.19
C CYS A 87 -12.35 -0.41 -10.55
N THR A 88 -11.38 -1.21 -10.96
CA THR A 88 -10.04 -0.76 -11.36
C THR A 88 -9.67 -1.31 -12.73
N ILE A 89 -8.78 -0.59 -13.43
CA ILE A 89 -8.18 -0.97 -14.71
C ILE A 89 -6.73 -1.36 -14.42
N ALA A 90 -6.46 -2.66 -14.45
CA ALA A 90 -5.14 -3.18 -14.13
C ALA A 90 -4.11 -2.81 -15.19
N ARG A 91 -2.83 -3.01 -14.86
CA ARG A 91 -1.71 -2.84 -15.80
C ARG A 91 -1.94 -3.64 -17.07
N ASP A 92 -1.53 -3.06 -18.19
CA ASP A 92 -1.64 -3.59 -19.54
C ASP A 92 -3.08 -3.81 -20.04
N GLN A 93 -4.11 -3.50 -19.25
CA GLN A 93 -5.50 -3.61 -19.69
C GLN A 93 -5.84 -2.46 -20.65
N PRO A 94 -6.65 -2.75 -21.70
CA PRO A 94 -7.25 -1.70 -22.49
C PRO A 94 -8.33 -1.00 -21.68
N TYR A 95 -8.53 0.29 -21.93
CA TYR A 95 -9.56 1.10 -21.30
C TYR A 95 -9.98 2.24 -22.21
N TRP A 96 -11.13 2.84 -21.91
CA TRP A 96 -11.63 4.03 -22.58
C TRP A 96 -11.34 5.25 -21.72
N VAL A 97 -10.86 6.32 -22.36
CA VAL A 97 -10.60 7.60 -21.70
C VAL A 97 -11.23 8.75 -22.44
N TYR A 98 -11.77 9.69 -21.70
CA TYR A 98 -12.16 11.01 -22.16
C TYR A 98 -11.42 12.05 -21.31
N GLU A 99 -10.84 13.06 -21.94
CA GLU A 99 -10.12 14.12 -21.27
C GLU A 99 -10.62 15.47 -21.79
N GLN A 100 -10.98 16.35 -20.86
CA GLN A 100 -11.42 17.70 -21.18
C GLN A 100 -10.55 18.69 -20.44
N THR A 101 -9.93 19.59 -21.20
CA THR A 101 -9.09 20.65 -20.66
C THR A 101 -9.86 21.97 -20.68
N SER A 102 -9.97 22.62 -19.53
CA SER A 102 -10.51 23.96 -19.40
C SER A 102 -9.41 24.92 -18.92
N SER A 103 -9.35 26.09 -19.54
CA SER A 103 -8.43 27.16 -19.14
C SER A 103 -9.26 28.37 -18.72
N GLN A 104 -9.35 28.61 -17.41
CA GLN A 104 -9.97 29.82 -16.85
C GLN A 104 -8.98 30.52 -15.93
N TYR A 105 -8.92 31.85 -16.01
CA TYR A 105 -8.05 32.69 -15.17
C TYR A 105 -6.56 32.32 -15.15
N GLY A 106 -6.03 31.81 -16.27
CA GLY A 106 -4.63 31.40 -16.38
C GLY A 106 -4.30 30.07 -15.68
N VAL A 107 -5.31 29.34 -15.19
CA VAL A 107 -5.17 27.99 -14.64
C VAL A 107 -5.78 27.00 -15.63
N THR A 108 -4.99 26.02 -16.03
CA THR A 108 -5.44 24.92 -16.89
C THR A 108 -5.80 23.73 -16.01
N VAL A 109 -7.06 23.33 -16.03
CA VAL A 109 -7.57 22.13 -15.34
C VAL A 109 -7.91 21.09 -16.39
N SER A 110 -7.33 19.89 -16.26
CA SER A 110 -7.67 18.74 -17.11
C SER A 110 -8.47 17.73 -16.29
N GLU A 111 -9.69 17.46 -16.72
CA GLU A 111 -10.53 16.42 -16.13
C GLU A 111 -10.46 15.17 -16.98
N ARG A 112 -10.14 14.04 -16.35
CA ARG A 112 -9.89 12.77 -17.02
C ARG A 112 -10.82 11.70 -16.47
N TYR A 113 -11.57 11.07 -17.38
CA TYR A 113 -12.58 10.06 -17.08
C TYR A 113 -12.20 8.74 -17.73
N THR A 114 -12.08 7.69 -16.92
CA THR A 114 -11.59 6.38 -17.35
C THR A 114 -12.60 5.26 -17.05
N TYR A 115 -12.81 4.38 -18.02
CA TYR A 115 -13.70 3.23 -17.91
C TYR A 115 -13.02 1.95 -18.44
N CYS A 116 -13.11 0.85 -17.70
CA CYS A 116 -12.73 -0.46 -18.24
C CYS A 116 -13.70 -0.85 -19.38
N LEU A 117 -13.29 -1.76 -20.28
CA LEU A 117 -14.13 -2.14 -21.42
C LEU A 117 -15.54 -2.58 -20.99
N LYS A 118 -15.62 -3.45 -19.98
CA LYS A 118 -16.89 -3.99 -19.48
C LYS A 118 -17.84 -2.90 -18.98
N CYS A 119 -17.31 -1.95 -18.22
CA CYS A 119 -18.12 -0.85 -17.70
C CYS A 119 -18.55 0.10 -18.81
N PHE A 120 -17.63 0.43 -19.72
CA PHE A 120 -17.91 1.30 -20.85
C PHE A 120 -18.98 0.72 -21.79
N ASP A 121 -18.93 -0.58 -22.05
CA ASP A 121 -19.89 -1.29 -22.89
C ASP A 121 -21.30 -1.28 -22.29
N ALA A 122 -21.40 -1.28 -20.95
CA ALA A 122 -22.68 -1.21 -20.24
C ALA A 122 -23.31 0.19 -20.21
N LEU A 123 -22.57 1.25 -20.59
CA LEU A 123 -23.07 2.62 -20.59
C LEU A 123 -23.96 2.93 -21.81
N PRO A 124 -24.99 3.80 -21.63
CA PRO A 124 -25.90 4.20 -22.69
C PRO A 124 -25.19 4.82 -23.91
N PRO A 125 -25.70 4.58 -25.13
CA PRO A 125 -25.12 5.15 -26.35
C PRO A 125 -25.37 6.65 -26.49
N GLU A 126 -26.38 7.21 -25.83
CA GLU A 126 -26.78 8.62 -25.97
C GLU A 126 -25.78 9.60 -25.33
N GLY A 127 -24.87 9.11 -24.47
CA GLY A 127 -23.82 9.88 -23.82
C GLY A 127 -23.53 9.39 -22.41
N ILE A 128 -22.40 9.80 -21.85
CA ILE A 128 -21.92 9.42 -20.52
C ILE A 128 -21.98 10.66 -19.63
N SER A 129 -22.72 10.59 -18.52
CA SER A 129 -22.76 11.65 -17.53
C SER A 129 -21.40 11.76 -16.83
N LEU A 130 -20.83 12.96 -16.83
CA LEU A 130 -19.55 13.27 -16.18
C LEU A 130 -19.71 13.82 -14.76
N SER A 131 -20.94 13.96 -14.27
CA SER A 131 -21.23 14.41 -12.92
C SER A 131 -21.24 13.26 -11.92
N GLU A 132 -20.99 13.58 -10.64
CA GLU A 132 -21.10 12.61 -9.53
C GLU A 132 -22.51 12.02 -9.39
N ASN A 133 -23.54 12.73 -9.86
CA ASN A 133 -24.91 12.24 -9.92
C ASN A 133 -25.18 11.61 -11.30
N PRO A 134 -25.36 10.28 -11.40
CA PRO A 134 -25.63 9.61 -12.68
C PRO A 134 -26.97 10.01 -13.32
N ASN A 135 -27.87 10.68 -12.59
CA ASN A 135 -29.13 11.20 -13.12
C ASN A 135 -29.03 12.62 -13.69
N ASP A 136 -27.89 13.30 -13.50
CA ASP A 136 -27.68 14.64 -14.04
C ASP A 136 -27.22 14.55 -15.50
N GLN A 137 -28.03 15.12 -16.40
CA GLN A 137 -27.83 15.12 -17.85
C GLN A 137 -27.24 16.45 -18.35
N SER A 138 -26.89 17.38 -17.46
CA SER A 138 -26.38 18.71 -17.85
C SER A 138 -24.95 18.67 -18.39
N ASN A 139 -24.15 17.67 -18.01
CA ASN A 139 -22.76 17.50 -18.42
C ASN A 139 -22.51 16.09 -18.99
N MET A 140 -22.85 15.91 -20.26
CA MET A 140 -22.77 14.62 -20.97
C MET A 140 -21.63 14.61 -21.98
N ALA A 141 -20.77 13.60 -21.92
CA ALA A 141 -19.76 13.32 -22.92
C ALA A 141 -20.27 12.31 -23.97
N PRO A 142 -20.15 12.60 -25.27
CA PRO A 142 -20.50 11.64 -26.31
C PRO A 142 -19.58 10.41 -26.26
N LYS A 143 -20.16 9.21 -26.37
CA LYS A 143 -19.43 7.94 -26.24
C LYS A 143 -18.33 7.78 -27.31
N ASP A 144 -18.55 8.34 -28.50
CA ASP A 144 -17.59 8.35 -29.63
C ASP A 144 -16.38 9.25 -29.41
N LYS A 145 -16.41 10.14 -28.39
CA LYS A 145 -15.27 10.98 -28.01
C LYS A 145 -14.27 10.28 -27.09
N PHE A 146 -14.62 9.12 -26.55
CA PHE A 146 -13.69 8.34 -25.76
C PHE A 146 -12.68 7.65 -26.68
N VAL A 147 -11.42 7.66 -26.28
CA VAL A 147 -10.33 7.02 -26.98
C VAL A 147 -9.95 5.75 -26.23
N GLN A 148 -9.81 4.65 -26.95
CA GLN A 148 -9.29 3.43 -26.35
C GLN A 148 -7.77 3.56 -26.17
N MET A 149 -7.32 3.44 -24.93
CA MET A 149 -5.91 3.43 -24.55
C MET A 149 -5.56 2.10 -23.87
N LYS A 150 -4.28 1.93 -23.55
CA LYS A 150 -3.77 0.81 -22.77
C LYS A 150 -3.07 1.34 -21.53
N ASN A 151 -3.27 0.70 -20.38
CA ASN A 151 -2.63 1.12 -19.13
C ASN A 151 -1.18 0.62 -19.08
N ASN A 152 -0.33 1.19 -19.93
CA ASN A 152 1.07 0.83 -20.09
C ASN A 152 1.99 2.05 -20.23
N VAL A 153 1.51 3.25 -19.84
CA VAL A 153 2.36 4.44 -19.77
C VAL A 153 3.34 4.23 -18.63
N ILE A 154 4.63 4.34 -18.95
CA ILE A 154 5.72 4.09 -18.05
C ILE A 154 6.28 5.43 -17.60
N ASP A 155 6.25 5.69 -16.30
CA ASP A 155 6.93 6.83 -15.68
C ASP A 155 8.34 6.40 -15.27
N TYR A 156 9.34 7.12 -15.77
CA TYR A 156 10.73 6.89 -15.38
C TYR A 156 11.00 7.54 -14.02
N GLU A 157 11.81 6.87 -13.20
CA GLU A 157 12.26 7.40 -11.93
C GLU A 157 13.16 8.63 -12.16
N PRO A 158 12.76 9.84 -11.72
CA PRO A 158 13.60 11.02 -11.87
C PRO A 158 14.81 10.92 -10.94
N PHE A 159 16.00 11.28 -11.44
CA PHE A 159 17.26 11.21 -10.70
C PHE A 159 17.45 12.34 -9.66
N GLU A 160 16.39 13.01 -9.23
CA GLU A 160 16.45 14.23 -8.40
C GLU A 160 16.30 13.92 -6.91
N VAL A 161 17.39 13.53 -6.25
CA VAL A 161 17.43 13.34 -4.78
C VAL A 161 18.42 14.28 -4.08
N PHE A 162 19.26 15.01 -4.84
CA PHE A 162 20.30 15.85 -4.26
C PHE A 162 20.32 17.26 -4.87
N PRO A 163 19.81 18.29 -4.15
CA PRO A 163 19.85 19.68 -4.61
C PRO A 163 21.26 20.20 -4.94
N GLU A 164 22.28 19.63 -4.30
CA GLU A 164 23.71 19.95 -4.52
C GLU A 164 24.37 19.10 -5.63
N GLY A 165 23.59 18.25 -6.31
CA GLY A 165 24.06 17.32 -7.33
C GLY A 165 24.42 15.94 -6.76
N PHE A 166 24.36 14.93 -7.62
CA PHE A 166 24.72 13.55 -7.29
C PHE A 166 26.21 13.29 -7.53
N ILE A 167 26.88 12.67 -6.55
CA ILE A 167 28.23 12.12 -6.70
C ILE A 167 28.14 10.62 -6.48
N CYS A 168 28.46 9.84 -7.52
CA CYS A 168 28.43 8.38 -7.45
C CYS A 168 29.50 7.83 -6.50
N ASP A 169 29.29 6.60 -6.02
CA ASP A 169 30.21 5.96 -5.07
C ASP A 169 31.63 5.79 -5.59
N THR A 170 31.79 5.58 -6.91
CA THR A 170 33.11 5.50 -7.55
C THR A 170 33.87 6.81 -7.39
N CYS A 171 33.28 7.93 -7.82
CA CYS A 171 33.89 9.25 -7.66
C CYS A 171 34.10 9.64 -6.20
N ARG A 172 33.20 9.24 -5.29
CA ARG A 172 33.39 9.45 -3.85
C ARG A 172 34.61 8.72 -3.31
N LYS A 173 34.79 7.45 -3.69
CA LYS A 173 35.96 6.64 -3.29
C LYS A 173 37.24 7.22 -3.86
N GLU A 174 37.29 7.50 -5.16
CA GLU A 174 38.48 8.03 -5.83
C GLU A 174 38.94 9.38 -5.27
N LYS A 175 37.99 10.28 -4.98
CA LYS A 175 38.28 11.62 -4.48
C LYS A 175 38.21 11.73 -2.95
N SER A 176 37.99 10.62 -2.25
CA SER A 176 37.84 10.57 -0.79
C SER A 176 36.77 11.55 -0.25
N TYR A 177 35.68 11.74 -1.00
CA TYR A 177 34.56 12.54 -0.51
C TYR A 177 33.80 11.82 0.60
N PRO A 178 33.33 12.53 1.63
CA PRO A 178 32.50 11.93 2.67
C PRO A 178 31.18 11.42 2.08
N LYS A 179 30.59 10.40 2.72
CA LYS A 179 29.20 10.01 2.43
C LYS A 179 28.27 11.16 2.79
N PRO A 180 27.22 11.42 1.98
CA PRO A 180 26.26 12.46 2.31
C PRO A 180 25.51 12.06 3.58
N GLU A 181 25.29 13.02 4.47
CA GLU A 181 24.47 12.82 5.65
C GLU A 181 22.99 12.76 5.24
N ASN A 182 22.32 11.65 5.45
CA ASN A 182 20.86 11.60 5.32
C ASN A 182 20.21 12.16 6.59
N ARG A 183 19.61 13.35 6.47
CA ARG A 183 18.90 14.00 7.60
C ARG A 183 17.45 13.53 7.74
N PHE A 184 16.90 12.86 6.72
CA PHE A 184 15.51 12.41 6.64
C PHE A 184 15.38 10.93 7.01
N MET A 185 15.94 10.56 8.15
CA MET A 185 15.89 9.18 8.65
C MET A 185 14.75 9.02 9.67
N ALA A 186 14.04 7.89 9.62
CA ALA A 186 13.05 7.46 10.60
C ALA A 186 13.64 7.48 12.01
N LYS A 187 14.91 7.11 12.19
CA LYS A 187 15.60 7.19 13.48
C LYS A 187 15.62 8.60 14.08
N ARG A 188 15.62 9.65 13.23
CA ARG A 188 15.61 11.07 13.66
C ARG A 188 14.21 11.62 13.92
N LEU A 189 13.16 10.90 13.55
CA LEU A 189 11.79 11.30 13.90
C LEU A 189 11.59 11.20 15.42
N PRO A 190 10.76 12.08 16.01
CA PRO A 190 10.53 12.07 17.44
C PRO A 190 9.86 10.78 17.90
N HIS A 191 10.33 10.22 19.01
CA HIS A 191 9.57 9.19 19.73
C HIS A 191 8.39 9.79 20.47
N ASN A 192 7.37 8.98 20.67
CA ASN A 192 6.41 9.17 21.75
C ASN A 192 6.40 7.92 22.65
N LYS A 193 5.60 7.97 23.74
CA LYS A 193 5.52 6.86 24.70
C LYS A 193 5.09 5.53 24.07
N LEU A 194 4.19 5.56 23.08
CA LEU A 194 3.74 4.35 22.38
C LEU A 194 4.87 3.82 21.50
N SER A 195 5.46 4.66 20.65
CA SER A 195 6.47 4.23 19.69
C SER A 195 7.72 3.68 20.38
N GLN A 196 8.16 4.32 21.48
CA GLN A 196 9.25 3.80 22.31
C GLN A 196 8.90 2.43 22.91
N PHE A 197 7.70 2.29 23.48
CA PHE A 197 7.27 1.04 24.10
C PHE A 197 7.24 -0.14 23.12
N LEU A 198 6.77 0.11 21.89
CA LEU A 198 6.77 -0.90 20.83
C LEU A 198 8.19 -1.22 20.35
N GLU A 199 9.00 -0.19 20.12
CA GLU A 199 10.39 -0.33 19.68
C GLU A 199 11.22 -1.14 20.67
N ASP A 200 11.11 -0.83 21.96
CA ASP A 200 11.79 -1.55 23.03
C ASP A 200 11.36 -3.02 23.07
N ARG A 201 10.05 -3.29 23.01
CA ARG A 201 9.52 -4.66 23.03
C ARG A 201 10.06 -5.49 21.86
N VAL A 202 9.99 -4.96 20.64
CA VAL A 202 10.44 -5.67 19.43
C VAL A 202 11.94 -5.91 19.45
N ASN A 203 12.74 -4.90 19.80
CA ASN A 203 14.20 -5.06 19.85
C ASN A 203 14.65 -5.99 20.99
N THR A 204 13.95 -6.01 22.13
CA THR A 204 14.18 -7.01 23.18
C THR A 204 13.89 -8.42 22.68
N PHE A 205 12.77 -8.62 21.98
CA PHE A 205 12.45 -9.90 21.35
C PHE A 205 13.55 -10.34 20.37
N LEU A 206 13.99 -9.45 19.46
CA LEU A 206 15.03 -9.75 18.48
C LEU A 206 16.35 -10.15 19.14
N LYS A 207 16.77 -9.43 20.18
CA LYS A 207 17.96 -9.77 20.97
C LYS A 207 17.88 -11.16 21.60
N SER A 208 16.70 -11.55 22.08
CA SER A 208 16.47 -12.88 22.66
C SER A 208 16.37 -13.98 21.60
N ALA A 209 15.77 -13.70 20.44
CA ALA A 209 15.60 -14.65 19.34
C ALA A 209 16.91 -14.91 18.58
N LEU A 210 17.84 -13.94 18.57
CA LEU A 210 19.12 -13.99 17.87
C LEU A 210 20.30 -13.81 18.84
N PRO A 211 20.52 -14.73 19.80
CA PRO A 211 21.51 -14.56 20.86
C PRO A 211 22.95 -14.47 20.34
N ASN A 212 23.23 -15.05 19.17
CA ASN A 212 24.56 -15.02 18.55
C ASN A 212 24.87 -13.67 17.88
N ASN A 213 23.84 -12.90 17.50
CA ASN A 213 23.97 -11.63 16.77
C ASN A 213 22.94 -10.59 17.27
N PRO A 214 22.93 -10.25 18.57
CA PRO A 214 21.83 -9.52 19.20
C PRO A 214 21.66 -8.07 18.71
N ASN A 215 22.68 -7.50 18.07
CA ASN A 215 22.67 -6.13 17.57
C ASN A 215 22.73 -6.06 16.03
N GLN A 216 22.58 -7.19 15.34
CA GLN A 216 22.63 -7.22 13.87
C GLN A 216 21.41 -6.57 13.24
N TYR A 217 20.24 -6.75 13.86
CA TYR A 217 18.98 -6.22 13.36
C TYR A 217 18.41 -5.23 14.38
N GLU A 218 18.06 -4.03 13.93
CA GLU A 218 17.44 -2.99 14.72
C GLU A 218 16.13 -2.60 14.04
N VAL A 219 15.03 -2.66 14.78
CA VAL A 219 13.74 -2.15 14.34
C VAL A 219 13.51 -0.78 14.93
N ILE A 220 13.15 0.17 14.09
CA ILE A 220 12.81 1.54 14.48
C ILE A 220 11.29 1.67 14.37
N ILE A 221 10.59 2.14 15.39
CA ILE A 221 9.13 2.32 15.38
C ILE A 221 8.78 3.78 15.68
N ARG A 222 7.96 4.38 14.82
CA ARG A 222 7.52 5.78 14.96
C ARG A 222 6.01 5.90 14.82
N THR A 223 5.40 6.74 15.64
CA THR A 223 4.03 7.20 15.43
C THR A 223 4.08 8.46 14.58
N LEU A 224 3.69 8.35 13.31
CA LEU A 224 3.78 9.43 12.34
C LEU A 224 2.56 10.36 12.35
N CYS A 225 1.43 9.86 12.84
CA CYS A 225 0.19 10.62 12.92
C CYS A 225 -0.53 10.34 14.24
N VAL A 226 -1.03 11.40 14.88
CA VAL A 226 -1.97 11.35 15.99
C VAL A 226 -2.99 12.45 15.77
N GLN A 227 -4.26 12.10 15.59
CA GLN A 227 -5.33 13.06 15.33
C GLN A 227 -6.58 12.66 16.10
N ASP A 228 -7.30 13.65 16.65
CA ASP A 228 -8.63 13.43 17.20
C ASP A 228 -9.67 13.54 16.07
N LYS A 229 -10.58 12.58 16.02
CA LYS A 229 -11.62 12.43 15.00
C LYS A 229 -12.94 12.02 15.66
N GLU A 230 -14.01 12.05 14.90
CA GLU A 230 -15.32 11.57 15.31
C GLU A 230 -15.89 10.68 14.19
N VAL A 231 -16.49 9.55 14.54
CA VAL A 231 -17.31 8.75 13.61
C VAL A 231 -18.74 9.21 13.76
N GLU A 232 -19.36 9.60 12.65
CA GLU A 232 -20.78 9.93 12.61
C GLU A 232 -21.64 8.68 12.43
N VAL A 233 -22.74 8.61 13.17
CA VAL A 233 -23.70 7.51 13.03
C VAL A 233 -24.49 7.70 11.74
N LYS A 234 -24.54 6.64 10.94
CA LYS A 234 -25.20 6.63 9.63
C LYS A 234 -26.72 6.94 9.73
N PRO A 235 -27.34 7.45 8.64
CA PRO A 235 -28.67 8.07 8.70
C PRO A 235 -29.80 7.17 9.24
N LEU A 236 -29.85 5.89 8.85
CA LEU A 236 -30.95 5.00 9.26
C LEU A 236 -30.83 4.61 10.74
N MET A 237 -29.63 4.28 11.21
CA MET A 237 -29.32 4.02 12.62
C MET A 237 -29.66 5.25 13.47
N LYS A 238 -29.26 6.44 13.03
CA LYS A 238 -29.56 7.71 13.70
C LYS A 238 -31.07 7.96 13.78
N THR A 239 -31.80 7.77 12.69
CA THR A 239 -33.26 7.99 12.65
C THR A 239 -34.01 6.99 13.55
N LYS A 240 -33.60 5.72 13.54
CA LYS A 240 -34.29 4.65 14.27
C LYS A 240 -33.96 4.62 15.77
N TYR A 241 -32.70 4.85 16.13
CA TYR A 241 -32.20 4.66 17.50
C TYR A 241 -31.76 5.96 18.19
N GLY A 242 -31.57 7.05 17.45
CA GLY A 242 -31.31 8.38 18.03
C GLY A 242 -32.40 8.83 19.03
N PRO A 243 -33.71 8.70 18.71
CA PRO A 243 -34.79 8.98 19.67
C PRO A 243 -34.78 8.10 20.92
N GLN A 244 -34.13 6.94 20.86
CA GLN A 244 -33.96 6.00 21.99
C GLN A 244 -32.71 6.31 22.82
N GLY A 245 -31.96 7.37 22.47
CA GLY A 245 -30.78 7.83 23.19
C GLY A 245 -29.44 7.36 22.60
N PHE A 246 -29.42 6.72 21.42
CA PHE A 246 -28.17 6.36 20.76
C PHE A 246 -27.41 7.63 20.34
N PRO A 247 -26.09 7.75 20.61
CA PRO A 247 -25.32 8.94 20.26
C PRO A 247 -25.28 9.21 18.76
N ASP A 248 -25.23 10.49 18.36
CA ASP A 248 -25.07 10.89 16.96
C ASP A 248 -23.66 10.66 16.40
N LYS A 249 -22.67 10.62 17.30
CA LYS A 249 -21.25 10.48 16.97
C LYS A 249 -20.44 9.97 18.14
N PHE A 250 -19.27 9.39 17.84
CA PHE A 250 -18.33 8.89 18.83
C PHE A 250 -16.93 9.49 18.61
N PRO A 251 -16.37 10.25 19.57
CA PRO A 251 -15.02 10.77 19.46
C PRO A 251 -13.97 9.66 19.69
N TYR A 252 -12.91 9.69 18.89
CA TYR A 252 -11.77 8.79 19.00
C TYR A 252 -10.48 9.47 18.58
N ARG A 253 -9.35 8.90 19.01
CA ARG A 253 -8.02 9.29 18.54
C ARG A 253 -7.52 8.30 17.52
N THR A 254 -7.22 8.74 16.31
CA THR A 254 -6.52 7.91 15.33
C THR A 254 -5.02 8.05 15.50
N LYS A 255 -4.30 6.93 15.32
CA LYS A 255 -2.82 6.93 15.26
C LYS A 255 -2.35 6.11 14.07
N ALA A 256 -1.27 6.56 13.44
CA ALA A 256 -0.54 5.82 12.42
C ALA A 256 0.86 5.49 12.94
N VAL A 257 1.17 4.19 13.04
CA VAL A 257 2.44 3.66 13.56
C VAL A 257 3.14 2.89 12.45
N PHE A 258 4.41 3.17 12.23
CA PHE A 258 5.23 2.52 11.20
C PHE A 258 6.49 1.94 11.80
N ALA A 259 6.91 0.78 11.27
CA ALA A 259 8.16 0.12 11.63
C ALA A 259 9.12 0.10 10.44
N PHE A 260 10.40 0.33 10.74
CA PHE A 260 11.49 0.44 9.79
C PHE A 260 12.64 -0.48 10.21
N GLU A 261 13.37 -1.02 9.24
CA GLU A 261 14.58 -1.80 9.46
C GLU A 261 15.70 -1.20 8.59
N ILE A 262 16.96 -1.28 9.04
CA ILE A 262 18.10 -0.90 8.22
C ILE A 262 18.55 -2.11 7.39
N ILE A 263 18.32 -2.05 6.08
CA ILE A 263 18.75 -3.07 5.11
C ILE A 263 19.76 -2.42 4.16
N ASP A 264 20.95 -3.01 4.04
CA ASP A 264 22.06 -2.51 3.21
C ASP A 264 22.41 -1.02 3.46
N GLY A 265 22.25 -0.58 4.70
CA GLY A 265 22.52 0.80 5.12
C GLY A 265 21.41 1.81 4.79
N VAL A 266 20.24 1.35 4.36
CA VAL A 266 19.06 2.17 4.05
C VAL A 266 17.90 1.76 4.95
N GLU A 267 17.13 2.74 5.44
CA GLU A 267 15.91 2.46 6.20
C GLU A 267 14.77 2.02 5.27
N VAL A 268 14.26 0.82 5.49
CA VAL A 268 13.13 0.24 4.75
C VAL A 268 11.92 0.20 5.68
N CYS A 269 10.86 0.92 5.29
CA CYS A 269 9.58 0.85 5.99
C CYS A 269 8.88 -0.47 5.62
N PHE A 270 8.64 -1.35 6.61
CA PHE A 270 8.20 -2.72 6.34
C PHE A 270 6.84 -3.07 6.96
N PHE A 271 6.31 -2.23 7.84
CA PHE A 271 5.03 -2.45 8.52
C PHE A 271 4.35 -1.12 8.86
N GLY A 272 3.04 -1.06 8.66
CA GLY A 272 2.19 0.09 8.98
C GLY A 272 0.94 -0.36 9.73
N LEU A 273 0.49 0.46 10.69
CA LEU A 273 -0.65 0.19 11.55
C LEU A 273 -1.44 1.47 11.81
N HIS A 274 -2.73 1.44 11.46
CA HIS A 274 -3.69 2.48 11.79
C HIS A 274 -4.68 1.97 12.83
N VAL A 275 -4.86 2.74 13.91
CA VAL A 275 -5.76 2.41 15.01
C VAL A 275 -6.74 3.54 15.29
N GLN A 276 -7.86 3.19 15.92
CA GLN A 276 -8.85 4.09 16.48
C GLN A 276 -8.96 3.81 17.99
N GLU A 277 -8.74 4.83 18.81
CA GLU A 277 -8.77 4.72 20.27
C GLU A 277 -9.93 5.54 20.85
N TYR A 278 -10.96 4.86 21.35
CA TYR A 278 -12.15 5.46 21.95
C TYR A 278 -11.97 5.53 23.47
N GLY A 279 -11.58 6.72 23.95
CA GLY A 279 -11.18 6.93 25.35
C GLY A 279 -12.32 6.78 26.36
N SER A 280 -12.00 6.99 27.64
CA SER A 280 -12.97 6.92 28.74
C SER A 280 -14.07 7.99 28.69
N ASN A 281 -13.85 9.08 27.98
CA ASN A 281 -14.82 10.16 27.79
C ASN A 281 -15.76 9.90 26.59
N CYS A 282 -15.52 8.83 25.83
CA CYS A 282 -16.42 8.40 24.77
C CYS A 282 -17.67 7.77 25.40
N LYS A 283 -18.83 7.93 24.75
CA LYS A 283 -20.08 7.33 25.21
C LYS A 283 -20.09 5.82 24.91
N GLU A 284 -20.84 5.07 25.69
CA GLU A 284 -21.19 3.69 25.33
C GLU A 284 -21.93 3.66 23.98
N PRO A 285 -21.73 2.63 23.14
CA PRO A 285 -20.99 1.38 23.41
C PRO A 285 -19.48 1.43 23.15
N ASN A 286 -18.91 2.59 22.80
CA ASN A 286 -17.50 2.69 22.35
C ASN A 286 -16.48 2.96 23.46
N ALA A 287 -16.93 3.29 24.67
CA ALA A 287 -16.04 3.70 25.76
C ALA A 287 -14.95 2.65 26.06
N ARG A 288 -13.70 3.10 26.17
CA ARG A 288 -12.52 2.27 26.48
C ARG A 288 -12.24 1.15 25.49
N ARG A 289 -12.57 1.33 24.21
CA ARG A 289 -12.30 0.38 23.14
C ARG A 289 -11.21 0.86 22.19
N VAL A 290 -10.44 -0.07 21.65
CA VAL A 290 -9.55 0.19 20.50
C VAL A 290 -9.98 -0.65 19.31
N TYR A 291 -9.84 -0.11 18.11
CA TYR A 291 -10.09 -0.81 16.86
C TYR A 291 -8.86 -0.70 15.96
N ILE A 292 -8.36 -1.86 15.50
CA ILE A 292 -7.31 -1.90 14.47
C ILE A 292 -8.01 -1.70 13.13
N ALA A 293 -7.89 -0.48 12.59
CA ALA A 293 -8.58 -0.10 11.36
C ALA A 293 -7.92 -0.72 10.14
N TYR A 294 -6.61 -0.54 10.00
CA TYR A 294 -5.83 -1.10 8.91
C TYR A 294 -4.46 -1.51 9.44
N LEU A 295 -3.93 -2.61 8.92
CA LEU A 295 -2.51 -2.90 8.99
C LEU A 295 -2.05 -3.40 7.64
N ASP A 296 -0.79 -3.17 7.35
CA ASP A 296 -0.18 -3.57 6.10
C ASP A 296 1.31 -3.81 6.28
N SER A 297 1.92 -4.52 5.34
CA SER A 297 3.35 -4.85 5.41
C SER A 297 3.95 -5.09 4.05
N VAL A 298 5.21 -4.69 3.85
CA VAL A 298 6.05 -5.21 2.77
C VAL A 298 7.00 -6.27 3.31
N HIS A 299 7.16 -7.35 2.58
CA HIS A 299 7.72 -8.60 3.09
C HIS A 299 9.26 -8.65 3.21
N PHE A 300 9.95 -7.52 3.11
CA PHE A 300 11.42 -7.44 3.00
C PHE A 300 12.19 -7.63 4.32
N PHE A 301 11.49 -7.62 5.46
CA PHE A 301 12.09 -7.76 6.79
C PHE A 301 13.12 -8.89 6.91
N GLN A 302 14.26 -8.62 7.55
CA GLN A 302 15.31 -9.58 7.83
C GLN A 302 15.52 -9.80 9.35
N PRO A 303 15.82 -11.04 9.78
CA PRO A 303 15.80 -12.26 8.99
C PRO A 303 14.35 -12.67 8.68
N ARG A 304 14.13 -13.20 7.47
CA ARG A 304 12.78 -13.54 6.95
C ARG A 304 12.00 -14.46 7.89
N GLU A 305 12.68 -15.35 8.61
CA GLU A 305 12.12 -16.36 9.49
C GLU A 305 11.44 -15.76 10.72
N LEU A 306 11.84 -14.55 11.15
CA LEU A 306 11.28 -13.87 12.31
C LEU A 306 10.21 -12.83 11.95
N ARG A 307 9.96 -12.61 10.66
CA ARG A 307 9.07 -11.55 10.18
C ARG A 307 7.67 -11.61 10.77
N THR A 308 7.07 -12.81 10.83
CA THR A 308 5.71 -12.97 11.37
C THR A 308 5.68 -12.69 12.86
N GLU A 309 6.69 -13.16 13.58
CA GLU A 309 6.86 -12.98 15.01
C GLU A 309 7.07 -11.50 15.35
N VAL A 310 7.84 -10.76 14.56
CA VAL A 310 8.00 -9.30 14.71
C VAL A 310 6.67 -8.57 14.53
N TYR A 311 5.88 -8.91 13.52
CA TYR A 311 4.53 -8.34 13.37
C TYR A 311 3.65 -8.63 14.59
N HIS A 312 3.71 -9.86 15.11
CA HIS A 312 2.99 -10.22 16.33
C HIS A 312 3.49 -9.42 17.55
N GLU A 313 4.79 -9.20 17.70
CA GLU A 313 5.34 -8.38 18.80
C GLU A 313 4.87 -6.93 18.73
N ILE A 314 4.75 -6.34 17.54
CA ILE A 314 4.22 -4.98 17.37
C ILE A 314 2.76 -4.94 17.84
N LEU A 315 1.93 -5.88 17.37
CA LEU A 315 0.51 -5.93 17.75
C LEU A 315 0.30 -6.22 19.23
N LEU A 316 1.00 -7.21 19.78
CA LEU A 316 0.94 -7.53 21.21
C LEU A 316 1.48 -6.39 22.07
N GLY A 317 2.54 -5.72 21.64
CA GLY A 317 3.03 -4.50 22.27
C GLY A 317 1.97 -3.41 22.30
N TYR A 318 1.25 -3.21 21.20
CA TYR A 318 0.17 -2.23 21.14
C TYR A 318 -0.96 -2.59 22.12
N LEU A 319 -1.40 -3.85 22.12
CA LEU A 319 -2.44 -4.35 23.03
C LEU A 319 -2.04 -4.22 24.50
N ASP A 320 -0.79 -4.54 24.86
CA ASP A 320 -0.30 -4.36 26.23
C ASP A 320 -0.24 -2.88 26.63
N TYR A 321 0.21 -2.03 25.71
CA TYR A 321 0.29 -0.58 25.95
C TYR A 321 -1.09 0.02 26.23
N VAL A 322 -2.09 -0.25 25.39
CA VAL A 322 -3.44 0.31 25.57
C VAL A 322 -4.16 -0.31 26.77
N LYS A 323 -3.92 -1.59 27.08
CA LYS A 323 -4.39 -2.21 28.31
C LYS A 323 -3.88 -1.46 29.55
N ARG A 324 -2.60 -1.09 29.59
CA ARG A 324 -2.00 -0.29 30.68
C ARG A 324 -2.58 1.12 30.78
N LEU A 325 -3.06 1.68 29.68
CA LEU A 325 -3.79 2.95 29.66
C LEU A 325 -5.26 2.82 30.12
N GLY A 326 -5.75 1.60 30.33
CA GLY A 326 -7.10 1.32 30.81
C GLY A 326 -8.14 1.15 29.70
N TYR A 327 -7.72 0.87 28.47
CA TYR A 327 -8.62 0.30 27.45
C TYR A 327 -8.93 -1.16 27.82
N THR A 328 -10.18 -1.56 27.64
CA THR A 328 -10.68 -2.86 28.12
C THR A 328 -10.90 -3.86 27.00
N MET A 329 -11.17 -3.37 25.79
CA MET A 329 -11.50 -4.22 24.63
C MET A 329 -10.74 -3.75 23.39
N ALA A 330 -10.25 -4.72 22.61
CA ALA A 330 -9.66 -4.49 21.30
C ALA A 330 -10.45 -5.23 20.23
N HIS A 331 -10.65 -4.57 19.10
CA HIS A 331 -11.47 -5.06 17.99
C HIS A 331 -10.61 -5.19 16.73
N ILE A 332 -10.71 -6.34 16.07
CA ILE A 332 -9.97 -6.65 14.84
C ILE A 332 -10.95 -7.22 13.82
N TRP A 333 -11.06 -6.56 12.68
CA TRP A 333 -11.73 -7.14 11.52
C TRP A 333 -10.70 -7.81 10.61
N ALA A 334 -10.71 -9.15 10.58
CA ALA A 334 -9.79 -9.93 9.76
C ALA A 334 -10.23 -9.95 8.29
N CYS A 335 -10.11 -8.80 7.62
CA CYS A 335 -10.47 -8.61 6.21
C CYS A 335 -9.20 -8.44 5.36
N PRO A 336 -8.83 -9.39 4.48
CA PRO A 336 -7.74 -9.16 3.53
C PRO A 336 -8.17 -8.14 2.47
N PRO A 337 -7.23 -7.38 1.88
CA PRO A 337 -7.57 -6.44 0.82
C PRO A 337 -8.11 -7.18 -0.40
N SER A 338 -8.93 -6.49 -1.18
CA SER A 338 -9.41 -6.99 -2.48
C SER A 338 -8.24 -7.17 -3.44
N GLU A 339 -8.44 -7.96 -4.50
CA GLU A 339 -7.40 -8.15 -5.52
C GLU A 339 -7.09 -6.81 -6.21
N GLY A 340 -5.85 -6.33 -6.06
CA GLY A 340 -5.39 -5.05 -6.63
C GLY A 340 -5.56 -3.84 -5.71
N ASP A 341 -6.11 -4.01 -4.50
CA ASP A 341 -6.17 -2.97 -3.48
C ASP A 341 -4.99 -3.08 -2.50
N ASP A 342 -4.47 -1.94 -2.07
CA ASP A 342 -3.43 -1.82 -1.04
C ASP A 342 -4.00 -1.06 0.17
N TYR A 343 -3.74 -1.52 1.39
CA TYR A 343 -4.25 -0.82 2.58
C TYR A 343 -3.41 0.40 2.94
N ILE A 344 -2.09 0.27 2.95
CA ILE A 344 -1.16 1.35 3.32
C ILE A 344 -0.02 1.45 2.31
N PHE A 345 0.63 0.34 1.99
CA PHE A 345 1.81 0.34 1.12
C PHE A 345 1.40 0.15 -0.33
N HIS A 346 1.52 1.21 -1.10
CA HIS A 346 1.16 1.17 -2.50
C HIS A 346 2.08 0.25 -3.33
N CYS A 347 1.48 -0.58 -4.18
CA CYS A 347 2.14 -1.47 -5.13
C CYS A 347 3.05 -2.52 -4.47
N HIS A 348 2.45 -3.49 -3.81
CA HIS A 348 3.17 -4.62 -3.21
C HIS A 348 4.03 -5.41 -4.22
N PRO A 349 5.12 -6.06 -3.76
CA PRO A 349 5.92 -6.95 -4.58
C PRO A 349 5.04 -8.05 -5.22
N PRO A 350 5.14 -8.33 -6.54
CA PRO A 350 4.27 -9.32 -7.20
C PRO A 350 4.31 -10.73 -6.59
N GLU A 351 5.44 -11.10 -5.99
CA GLU A 351 5.67 -12.36 -5.29
C GLU A 351 5.08 -12.39 -3.85
N GLN A 352 4.70 -11.23 -3.31
CA GLN A 352 4.07 -11.12 -2.00
C GLN A 352 2.61 -11.55 -2.09
N LYS A 353 2.33 -12.76 -1.60
CA LYS A 353 0.98 -13.33 -1.60
C LYS A 353 0.10 -12.68 -0.54
N ILE A 354 -1.04 -12.13 -0.97
CA ILE A 354 -2.11 -11.69 -0.07
C ILE A 354 -2.76 -12.92 0.60
N PRO A 355 -2.90 -12.94 1.94
CA PRO A 355 -3.52 -14.05 2.64
C PRO A 355 -5.03 -14.12 2.36
N LYS A 356 -5.55 -15.33 2.15
CA LYS A 356 -7.01 -15.56 2.11
C LYS A 356 -7.63 -15.38 3.51
N PRO A 357 -8.95 -15.11 3.63
CA PRO A 357 -9.59 -14.81 4.91
C PRO A 357 -9.28 -15.82 6.03
N LYS A 358 -9.38 -17.12 5.75
CA LYS A 358 -9.08 -18.17 6.74
C LYS A 358 -7.64 -18.11 7.25
N ARG A 359 -6.67 -17.89 6.35
CA ARG A 359 -5.25 -17.79 6.72
C ARG A 359 -4.98 -16.55 7.57
N LEU A 360 -5.63 -15.42 7.26
CA LEU A 360 -5.52 -14.20 8.03
C LEU A 360 -6.15 -14.34 9.43
N GLN A 361 -7.31 -15.00 9.53
CA GLN A 361 -7.93 -15.34 10.81
C GLN A 361 -7.01 -16.21 11.67
N ASP A 362 -6.42 -17.25 11.09
CA ASP A 362 -5.50 -18.16 11.81
C ASP A 362 -4.22 -17.43 12.24
N TRP A 363 -3.76 -16.45 11.45
CA TRP A 363 -2.63 -15.59 11.79
C TRP A 363 -2.92 -14.73 13.04
N TYR A 364 -4.07 -14.03 13.07
CA TYR A 364 -4.49 -13.28 14.25
C TYR A 364 -4.74 -14.18 15.45
N LYS A 365 -5.34 -15.36 15.24
CA LYS A 365 -5.56 -16.33 16.31
C LYS A 365 -4.25 -16.76 16.96
N LYS A 366 -3.23 -17.10 16.16
CA LYS A 366 -1.88 -17.44 16.67
C LYS A 366 -1.28 -16.28 17.48
N MET A 367 -1.42 -15.04 17.00
CA MET A 367 -0.97 -13.85 17.72
C MET A 367 -1.70 -13.69 19.07
N LEU A 368 -3.03 -13.82 19.09
CA LEU A 368 -3.84 -13.68 20.29
C LEU A 368 -3.61 -14.81 21.30
N GLU A 369 -3.42 -16.06 20.84
CA GLU A 369 -3.06 -17.21 21.68
C GLU A 369 -1.72 -16.96 22.40
N LYS A 370 -0.71 -16.43 21.69
CA LYS A 370 0.54 -15.97 22.31
C LYS A 370 0.27 -14.87 23.34
N GLY A 371 -0.57 -13.89 23.01
CA GLY A 371 -0.97 -12.82 23.92
C GLY A 371 -1.64 -13.33 25.20
N VAL A 372 -2.45 -14.39 25.12
CA VAL A 372 -3.06 -15.05 26.28
C VAL A 372 -2.01 -15.75 27.13
N ALA A 373 -1.10 -16.50 26.52
CA ALA A 373 0.00 -17.16 27.22
C ALA A 373 0.90 -16.16 27.99
N GLU A 374 1.12 -14.98 27.40
CA GLU A 374 1.91 -13.88 28.00
C GLU A 374 1.11 -12.97 28.94
N LYS A 375 -0.20 -13.22 29.11
CA LYS A 375 -1.13 -12.40 29.91
C LYS A 375 -1.28 -10.95 29.42
N THR A 376 -0.87 -10.66 28.19
CA THR A 376 -1.20 -9.42 27.50
C THR A 376 -2.70 -9.38 27.21
N VAL A 377 -3.23 -10.45 26.62
CA VAL A 377 -4.66 -10.66 26.33
C VAL A 377 -5.26 -11.52 27.43
N VAL A 378 -6.46 -11.20 27.90
CA VAL A 378 -7.15 -12.03 28.91
C VAL A 378 -7.86 -13.20 28.23
N GLU A 379 -8.67 -12.88 27.22
CA GLU A 379 -9.32 -13.84 26.34
C GLU A 379 -9.65 -13.16 25.00
N PHE A 380 -10.05 -13.94 24.00
CA PHE A 380 -10.59 -13.44 22.74
C PHE A 380 -11.72 -14.34 22.26
N LYS A 381 -12.71 -13.75 21.60
CA LYS A 381 -13.89 -14.43 21.07
C LYS A 381 -14.25 -13.87 19.70
N ASP A 382 -14.92 -14.66 18.88
CA ASP A 382 -15.65 -14.08 17.76
C ASP A 382 -16.82 -13.22 18.27
N ILE A 383 -17.25 -12.26 17.45
CA ILE A 383 -18.25 -11.28 17.86
C ILE A 383 -19.62 -11.90 18.15
N TYR A 384 -19.98 -13.00 17.48
CA TYR A 384 -21.24 -13.68 17.73
C TYR A 384 -21.26 -14.31 19.13
N LYS A 385 -20.18 -15.00 19.51
CA LYS A 385 -20.03 -15.55 20.85
C LYS A 385 -20.00 -14.45 21.90
N GLN A 386 -19.25 -13.37 21.68
CA GLN A 386 -19.22 -12.23 22.61
C GLN A 386 -20.63 -11.61 22.79
N ALA A 387 -21.37 -11.40 21.70
CA ALA A 387 -22.71 -10.84 21.75
C ALA A 387 -23.70 -11.74 22.53
N ARG A 388 -23.55 -13.06 22.42
CA ARG A 388 -24.35 -14.02 23.21
C ARG A 388 -23.98 -14.01 24.69
N ASP A 389 -22.69 -13.99 25.01
CA ASP A 389 -22.21 -13.95 26.39
C ASP A 389 -22.68 -12.65 27.09
N ASP A 390 -22.68 -11.53 26.36
CA ASP A 390 -23.14 -10.21 26.84
C ASP A 390 -24.67 -10.04 26.78
N ASN A 391 -25.40 -11.03 26.28
CA ASN A 391 -26.86 -10.99 26.05
C ASN A 391 -27.32 -9.75 25.28
N LEU A 392 -26.63 -9.41 24.19
CA LEU A 392 -26.98 -8.25 23.37
C LEU A 392 -28.32 -8.48 22.67
N THR A 393 -29.27 -7.57 22.92
CA THR A 393 -30.64 -7.62 22.36
C THR A 393 -30.94 -6.50 21.38
N THR A 394 -30.01 -5.55 21.24
CA THR A 394 -30.18 -4.35 20.40
C THR A 394 -28.87 -4.01 19.68
N PRO A 395 -28.91 -3.53 18.43
CA PRO A 395 -27.72 -3.03 17.74
C PRO A 395 -27.09 -1.82 18.44
N MET A 396 -27.83 -1.11 19.30
CA MET A 396 -27.29 0.01 20.09
C MET A 396 -26.16 -0.40 21.06
N SER A 397 -26.03 -1.70 21.35
CA SER A 397 -24.97 -2.22 22.22
C SER A 397 -23.73 -2.72 21.45
N LEU A 398 -23.77 -2.72 20.12
CA LEU A 398 -22.61 -3.06 19.30
C LEU A 398 -21.70 -1.82 19.14
N PRO A 399 -20.39 -1.95 19.38
CA PRO A 399 -19.44 -0.86 19.12
C PRO A 399 -19.52 -0.36 17.68
N TYR A 400 -19.43 0.95 17.49
CA TYR A 400 -19.65 1.62 16.21
C TYR A 400 -18.37 2.32 15.74
N PHE A 401 -17.63 1.70 14.82
CA PHE A 401 -16.31 2.20 14.41
C PHE A 401 -16.31 2.77 12.98
N GLU A 402 -15.45 3.77 12.73
CA GLU A 402 -15.28 4.34 11.38
C GLU A 402 -14.73 3.27 10.42
N GLY A 403 -15.37 3.10 9.25
CA GLY A 403 -14.93 2.18 8.20
C GLY A 403 -15.07 0.68 8.52
N ASP A 404 -15.74 0.31 9.63
CA ASP A 404 -16.00 -1.09 9.98
C ASP A 404 -17.18 -1.68 9.19
N PHE A 405 -17.28 -3.01 9.20
CA PHE A 405 -18.33 -3.78 8.55
C PHE A 405 -19.72 -3.51 9.17
N TRP A 406 -19.82 -3.47 10.49
CA TRP A 406 -21.10 -3.47 11.21
C TRP A 406 -21.98 -2.23 10.96
N PRO A 407 -21.45 -0.99 10.95
CA PRO A 407 -22.23 0.19 10.58
C PRO A 407 -23.02 0.05 9.27
N ASN A 408 -22.42 -0.52 8.23
CA ASN A 408 -23.08 -0.70 6.93
C ASN A 408 -24.16 -1.78 6.99
N VAL A 409 -23.86 -2.94 7.59
CA VAL A 409 -24.83 -4.03 7.73
C VAL A 409 -26.04 -3.63 8.56
N ILE A 410 -25.85 -2.76 9.57
CA ILE A 410 -26.96 -2.26 10.37
C ILE A 410 -27.88 -1.37 9.52
N GLU A 411 -27.34 -0.49 8.67
CA GLU A 411 -28.16 0.31 7.73
C GLU A 411 -28.97 -0.61 6.81
N ASP A 412 -28.32 -1.62 6.21
CA ASP A 412 -28.98 -2.59 5.32
C ASP A 412 -30.12 -3.30 6.05
N CYS A 413 -29.90 -3.76 7.29
CA CYS A 413 -30.93 -4.41 8.11
C CYS A 413 -32.09 -3.49 8.51
N ILE A 414 -31.88 -2.17 8.59
CA ILE A 414 -32.94 -1.20 8.90
C ILE A 414 -33.76 -0.88 7.65
N SER A 415 -33.13 -0.94 6.47
CA SER A 415 -33.78 -0.65 5.19
C SER A 415 -34.76 -1.73 4.72
N ILE A 416 -34.65 -2.96 5.26
CA ILE A 416 -35.56 -4.09 5.09
C ILE A 416 -36.73 -3.95 6.07
#